data_AF-A0A0V8T7L8-F1
#
_entry.id   AF-A0A0V8T7L8-F1
#
_cell.length_a   1.000
_cell.length_b   1.000
_cell.length_c   1.000
_cell.angle_alpha   90.00
_cell.angle_beta   90.00
_cell.angle_gamma   90.00
#
_symmetry.space_group_name_H-M   'P 1'
#
loop_
_entity.id
_entity.type
_entity.pdbx_description
1 polymer ?
#
loop_
_entity_poly.entity_id
_entity_poly.type
_entity_poly.pdbx_seq_one_letter_code
_entity_poly.pdbx_strand_id
1 'polypeptide(L)'
;MNEIALVAKKLEGIVVSLRGTNEDTTATVATEQAAAITELLADVREDVTTQHLTGQLDGMRFRRREFFLTVGERDISGSVDEFLVPTVRALLDQQVVATLERVVRRSSAGSAQRPAYRLVDVRPLGQLEL
;
A
#
# COMPACT_ATOMS: atom_id res chain seq x y z
N MET A 1 -5.15 1.33 8.75
CA MET A 1 -4.28 0.37 9.49
C MET A 1 -4.13 0.80 10.96
N ASN A 2 -5.20 0.82 11.78
CA ASN A 2 -5.12 1.08 13.23
C ASN A 2 -6.01 0.13 14.04
N GLU A 3 -6.55 -0.91 13.39
CA GLU A 3 -7.60 -1.74 13.98
C GLU A 3 -7.07 -2.60 15.13
N ILE A 4 -5.83 -3.09 15.04
CA ILE A 4 -5.24 -3.95 16.09
C ILE A 4 -5.01 -3.16 17.39
N ALA A 5 -4.46 -1.95 17.33
CA ALA A 5 -4.24 -1.14 18.53
C ALA A 5 -5.56 -0.66 19.16
N LEU A 6 -6.54 -0.28 18.33
CA LEU A 6 -7.89 0.06 18.77
C LEU A 6 -8.59 -1.11 19.47
N VAL A 7 -8.50 -2.32 18.90
CA VAL A 7 -9.09 -3.52 19.50
C VAL A 7 -8.35 -3.89 20.79
N ALA A 8 -7.02 -3.72 20.87
CA ALA A 8 -6.25 -4.02 22.07
C ALA A 8 -6.59 -3.08 23.23
N LYS A 9 -6.85 -1.81 22.93
CA LYS A 9 -7.32 -0.86 23.94
C LYS A 9 -8.74 -1.17 24.42
N LYS A 10 -9.60 -1.68 23.54
CA LYS A 10 -11.00 -2.03 23.86
C LYS A 10 -11.12 -3.34 24.65
N LEU A 11 -10.23 -4.30 24.42
CA LEU A 11 -10.28 -5.64 25.03
C LEU A 11 -9.30 -5.83 26.20
N GLU A 12 -8.69 -4.74 26.70
CA GLU A 12 -7.66 -4.79 27.76
C GLU A 12 -6.43 -5.65 27.38
N GLY A 13 -6.18 -5.81 26.08
CA GLY A 13 -5.06 -6.55 25.49
C GLY A 13 -5.49 -7.43 24.31
N ILE A 14 -4.53 -7.79 23.44
CA ILE A 14 -4.72 -8.82 22.41
C ILE A 14 -3.53 -9.77 22.43
N VAL A 15 -3.82 -11.07 22.38
CA VAL A 15 -2.84 -12.12 22.07
C VAL A 15 -2.90 -12.42 20.58
N VAL A 16 -1.81 -12.15 19.86
CA VAL A 16 -1.65 -12.54 18.46
C VAL A 16 -0.80 -13.80 18.43
N SER A 17 -1.38 -14.89 17.95
CA SER A 17 -0.65 -16.13 17.68
C SER A 17 -0.43 -16.28 16.18
N LEU A 18 0.82 -16.21 15.75
CA LEU A 18 1.22 -16.42 14.36
C LEU A 18 1.63 -17.89 14.20
N ARG A 19 0.85 -18.64 13.43
CA ARG A 19 1.11 -20.05 13.16
C ARG A 19 2.03 -20.19 11.95
N GLY A 20 3.27 -20.60 12.17
CA GLY A 20 4.26 -20.83 11.12
C GLY A 20 4.34 -22.30 10.73
N THR A 21 4.89 -22.59 9.54
CA THR A 21 5.12 -23.97 9.09
C THR A 21 6.18 -24.71 9.91
N ASN A 22 7.06 -24.01 10.62
CA ASN A 22 8.14 -24.59 11.43
C ASN A 22 8.08 -24.21 12.93
N GLU A 23 7.42 -23.10 13.29
CA GLU A 23 7.24 -22.69 14.68
C GLU A 23 6.03 -21.74 14.81
N ASP A 24 5.31 -21.88 15.94
CA ASP A 24 4.23 -20.98 16.32
C ASP A 24 4.80 -19.90 17.24
N THR A 25 4.65 -18.63 16.85
CA THR A 25 5.08 -17.49 17.67
C THR A 25 3.87 -16.79 18.25
N THR A 26 3.81 -16.65 19.57
CA THR A 26 2.77 -15.90 20.27
C THR A 26 3.35 -14.60 20.80
N ALA A 27 2.68 -13.48 20.50
CA ALA A 27 2.98 -12.17 21.06
C ALA A 27 1.73 -11.59 21.72
N THR A 28 1.91 -10.98 22.90
CA THR A 28 0.83 -10.33 23.64
C THR A 28 1.06 -8.83 23.62
N VAL A 29 0.05 -8.06 23.23
CA VAL A 29 0.05 -6.61 23.32
C VAL A 29 -0.82 -6.22 24.51
N ALA A 30 -0.18 -5.76 25.59
CA ALA A 30 -0.86 -5.22 26.76
C ALA A 30 -1.40 -3.80 26.49
N THR A 31 -2.38 -3.33 27.27
CA THR A 31 -3.01 -2.01 27.07
C THR A 31 -2.02 -0.85 27.14
N GLU A 32 -1.02 -0.90 28.02
CA GLU A 32 0.03 0.12 28.11
C GLU A 32 0.91 0.14 26.85
N GLN A 33 1.20 -1.03 26.29
CA GLN A 33 1.93 -1.16 25.03
C GLN A 33 1.07 -0.68 23.85
N ALA A 34 -0.24 -0.92 23.88
CA ALA A 34 -1.18 -0.39 22.88
C ALA A 34 -1.29 1.14 22.94
N ALA A 35 -1.22 1.74 24.14
CA ALA A 35 -1.18 3.19 24.31
C ALA A 35 0.13 3.77 23.73
N ALA A 36 1.28 3.18 24.04
CA ALA A 36 2.56 3.57 23.46
C ALA A 36 2.60 3.41 21.94
N ILE A 37 2.02 2.32 21.39
CA ILE A 37 1.87 2.14 19.94
C ILE A 37 0.96 3.24 19.35
N THR A 38 -0.13 3.60 20.02
CA THR A 38 -1.04 4.65 19.56
C THR A 38 -0.35 6.02 19.53
N GLU A 39 0.46 6.32 20.55
CA GLU A 39 1.22 7.57 20.65
C GLU A 39 2.34 7.64 19.59
N LEU A 40 3.09 6.56 19.39
CA LEU A 40 4.10 6.46 18.34
C LEU A 40 3.50 6.57 16.93
N LEU A 41 2.28 6.05 16.73
CA LEU A 41 1.56 6.15 15.44
C LEU A 41 0.93 7.53 15.23
N ALA A 42 0.54 8.23 16.30
CA ALA A 42 0.05 9.61 16.22
C ALA A 42 1.12 10.59 15.70
N ASP A 43 2.40 10.22 15.86
CA ASP A 43 3.55 11.00 15.45
C ASP A 43 3.98 10.78 13.97
N VAL A 44 3.23 9.94 13.25
CA VAL A 44 3.42 9.67 11.82
C VAL A 44 2.30 10.33 11.03
N ARG A 45 2.63 11.38 10.28
CA ARG A 45 1.69 12.00 9.32
C ARG A 45 1.80 11.29 7.98
N GLU A 46 0.68 10.79 7.47
CA GLU A 46 0.58 10.19 6.15
C GLU A 46 -0.02 11.21 5.18
N ASP A 47 0.77 11.64 4.19
CA ASP A 47 0.29 12.46 3.08
C ASP A 47 -0.05 11.56 1.90
N VAL A 48 -1.33 11.53 1.53
CA VAL A 48 -1.82 10.79 0.35
C VAL A 48 -2.15 11.78 -0.75
N THR A 49 -1.61 11.57 -1.95
CA THR A 49 -1.90 12.41 -3.13
C THR A 49 -2.24 11.53 -4.32
N THR A 50 -3.36 11.82 -4.97
CA THR A 50 -3.77 11.13 -6.20
C THR A 50 -3.08 11.73 -7.42
N GLN A 51 -2.58 10.89 -8.33
CA GLN A 51 -1.90 11.27 -9.56
C GLN A 51 -2.46 10.45 -10.72
N HIS A 52 -2.69 11.12 -11.85
CA HIS A 52 -3.05 10.46 -13.10
C HIS A 52 -1.84 10.47 -14.02
N LEU A 53 -1.38 9.30 -14.42
CA LEU A 53 -0.17 9.12 -15.22
C LEU A 53 -0.48 8.27 -16.45
N THR A 54 0.06 8.68 -17.58
CA THR A 54 0.03 7.87 -18.81
C THR A 54 1.36 7.16 -18.97
N GLY A 55 1.34 5.86 -19.19
CA GLY A 55 2.55 5.06 -19.32
C GLY A 55 2.27 3.64 -19.78
N GLN A 56 3.33 2.84 -19.87
CA GLN A 56 3.25 1.44 -20.26
C GLN A 56 3.33 0.53 -19.03
N LEU A 57 2.38 -0.40 -18.89
CA LEU A 57 2.47 -1.45 -17.87
C LEU A 57 3.47 -2.53 -18.31
N ASP A 58 4.41 -2.88 -17.44
CA ASP A 58 5.39 -3.94 -17.68
C ASP A 58 4.88 -5.28 -17.12
N GLY A 59 4.60 -6.24 -18.02
CA GLY A 59 4.15 -7.58 -17.68
C GLY A 59 5.24 -8.52 -17.17
N MET A 60 6.51 -8.26 -17.49
CA MET A 60 7.63 -9.15 -17.11
C MET A 60 7.91 -9.12 -15.60
N ARG A 61 7.62 -7.99 -14.95
CA ARG A 61 7.88 -7.80 -13.51
C ARG A 61 6.64 -7.96 -12.63
N PHE A 62 5.46 -8.18 -13.22
CA PHE A 62 4.20 -8.27 -12.48
C PHE A 62 4.17 -9.49 -11.55
N ARG A 63 4.45 -9.27 -10.26
CA ARG A 63 4.29 -10.26 -9.19
C ARG A 63 2.87 -10.19 -8.62
N ARG A 64 2.53 -11.10 -7.70
CA ARG A 64 1.14 -11.34 -7.23
C ARG A 64 0.29 -10.10 -6.98
N ARG A 65 0.87 -8.98 -6.47
CA ARG A 65 0.17 -7.73 -6.17
C ARG A 65 1.03 -6.48 -6.38
N GLU A 66 1.98 -6.52 -7.32
CA GLU A 66 2.88 -5.39 -7.59
C GLU A 66 2.78 -4.98 -9.07
N PHE A 67 2.58 -3.69 -9.34
CA PHE A 67 2.62 -3.14 -10.70
C PHE A 67 3.97 -2.50 -11.00
N PHE A 68 4.28 -2.42 -12.29
CA PHE A 68 5.41 -1.69 -12.84
C PHE A 68 4.90 -0.85 -14.01
N LEU A 69 5.04 0.47 -13.92
CA LEU A 69 4.57 1.43 -14.90
C LEU A 69 5.75 2.29 -15.35
N THR A 70 6.06 2.27 -16.63
CA THR A 70 7.06 3.14 -17.24
C THR A 70 6.39 4.41 -17.78
N VAL A 71 6.79 5.56 -17.26
CA VAL A 71 6.26 6.89 -17.60
C VAL A 71 7.42 7.75 -18.14
N GLY A 72 7.53 7.86 -19.46
CA GLY A 72 8.70 8.48 -20.10
C GLY A 72 9.97 7.70 -19.77
N GLU A 73 10.93 8.33 -19.09
CA GLU A 73 12.18 7.70 -18.63
C GLU A 73 12.12 7.19 -17.17
N ARG A 74 10.95 7.26 -16.51
CA ARG A 74 10.81 6.91 -15.09
C ARG A 74 10.01 5.61 -14.93
N ASP A 75 10.55 4.70 -14.14
CA ASP A 75 9.83 3.51 -13.68
C ASP A 75 9.18 3.78 -12.31
N ILE A 76 7.88 3.50 -12.23
CA ILE A 76 7.10 3.59 -11.00
C ILE A 76 6.59 2.19 -10.68
N SER A 77 6.80 1.76 -9.44
CA SER A 77 6.26 0.49 -8.96
C SER A 77 5.55 0.68 -7.64
N GLY A 78 4.62 -0.22 -7.36
CA GLY A 78 3.80 -0.14 -6.17
C GLY A 78 2.82 -1.28 -6.05
N SER A 79 1.95 -1.17 -5.07
CA SER A 79 0.97 -2.20 -4.74
C SER A 79 -0.29 -2.10 -5.61
N VAL A 80 -0.91 -3.25 -5.84
CA VAL A 80 -2.20 -3.40 -6.53
C VAL A 80 -3.20 -4.03 -5.57
N ASP A 81 -4.41 -3.46 -5.51
CA ASP A 81 -5.53 -4.08 -4.80
C ASP A 81 -5.94 -5.38 -5.49
N GLU A 82 -6.35 -6.38 -4.73
CA GLU A 82 -6.70 -7.72 -5.23
C GLU A 82 -7.77 -7.65 -6.33
N PHE A 83 -8.74 -6.74 -6.18
CA PHE A 83 -9.80 -6.54 -7.16
C PHE A 83 -9.33 -5.97 -8.49
N LEU A 84 -8.20 -5.26 -8.51
CA LEU A 84 -7.61 -4.67 -9.73
C LEU A 84 -6.64 -5.60 -10.45
N VAL A 85 -6.18 -6.68 -9.80
CA VAL A 85 -5.24 -7.63 -10.40
C VAL A 85 -5.72 -8.19 -11.74
N PRO A 86 -6.99 -8.60 -11.93
CA PRO A 86 -7.48 -9.07 -13.22
C PRO A 86 -7.39 -7.99 -14.31
N THR A 87 -7.77 -6.76 -13.99
CA THR A 87 -7.71 -5.62 -14.92
C THR A 87 -6.27 -5.29 -15.32
N VAL A 88 -5.35 -5.25 -14.35
CA VAL A 88 -3.92 -5.03 -14.64
C VAL A 88 -3.37 -6.13 -15.53
N ARG A 89 -3.70 -7.40 -15.26
CA ARG A 89 -3.29 -8.53 -16.08
C ARG A 89 -3.77 -8.43 -17.53
N ALA A 90 -4.98 -7.91 -17.74
CA ALA A 90 -5.53 -7.72 -19.08
C ALA A 90 -4.85 -6.57 -19.86
N LEU A 91 -4.16 -5.67 -19.17
CA LEU A 91 -3.52 -4.47 -19.72
C LEU A 91 -1.99 -4.51 -19.68
N LEU A 92 -1.39 -5.68 -19.42
CA LEU A 92 0.06 -5.83 -19.46
C LEU A 92 0.60 -5.56 -20.87
N ASP A 93 1.79 -4.96 -20.91
CA ASP A 93 2.52 -4.57 -22.11
C ASP A 93 1.77 -3.55 -23.00
N GLN A 94 0.76 -2.87 -22.44
CA GLN A 94 -0.04 -1.85 -23.14
C GLN A 94 0.15 -0.45 -22.56
N GLN A 95 -0.13 0.56 -23.39
CA GLN A 95 -0.26 1.95 -22.95
C GLN A 95 -1.57 2.15 -22.19
N VAL A 96 -1.47 2.72 -20.99
CA VAL A 96 -2.59 2.91 -20.06
C VAL A 96 -2.58 4.30 -19.46
N VAL A 97 -3.76 4.72 -19.00
CA VAL A 97 -3.92 5.79 -18.02
C VAL A 97 -4.10 5.12 -16.66
N ALA A 98 -3.13 5.35 -15.77
CA ALA A 98 -3.12 4.83 -14.41
C ALA A 98 -3.42 5.94 -13.41
N THR A 99 -4.31 5.67 -12.45
CA THR A 99 -4.53 6.52 -11.28
C THR A 99 -3.79 5.91 -10.11
N LEU A 100 -2.79 6.64 -9.61
CA LEU A 100 -1.96 6.23 -8.49
C LEU A 100 -2.25 7.10 -7.27
N GLU A 101 -2.31 6.48 -6.10
CA GLU A 101 -2.10 7.18 -4.85
C GLU A 101 -0.63 7.11 -4.48
N ARG A 102 -0.04 8.28 -4.27
CA ARG A 102 1.29 8.45 -3.70
C ARG A 102 1.16 8.69 -2.20
N VAL A 103 1.71 7.77 -1.41
CA VAL A 103 1.70 7.81 0.04
C VAL A 103 3.08 8.17 0.54
N VAL A 104 3.21 9.28 1.25
CA VAL A 104 4.44 9.70 1.92
C VAL A 104 4.21 9.71 3.42
N ARG A 105 4.96 8.89 4.15
CA ARG A 105 4.99 8.94 5.61
C ARG A 105 6.05 9.93 6.05
N ARG A 106 5.63 10.96 6.79
CA ARG A 106 6.53 11.89 7.47
C ARG A 106 6.57 11.56 8.94
N SER A 107 7.77 11.39 9.48
CA SER A 107 7.97 11.47 10.92
C SER A 107 7.90 12.93 11.37
N SER A 108 7.47 13.16 12.60
CA SER A 108 7.57 14.45 13.30
C SER A 108 8.99 15.01 13.33
N ALA A 109 10.00 14.14 13.34
CA ALA A 109 11.43 14.48 13.27
C ALA A 109 11.89 14.96 11.87
N GLY A 110 10.97 15.10 10.91
CA GLY A 110 11.22 15.72 9.60
C GLY A 110 11.76 14.77 8.54
N SER A 111 11.99 13.49 8.85
CA SER A 111 12.39 12.50 7.84
C SER A 111 11.18 12.02 7.04
N ALA A 112 11.20 12.24 5.72
CA ALA A 112 10.22 11.69 4.80
C ALA A 112 10.69 10.32 4.32
N GLN A 113 9.87 9.29 4.49
CA GLN A 113 10.12 8.00 3.88
C GLN A 113 9.99 8.09 2.35
N ARG A 114 10.62 7.15 1.64
CA ARG A 114 10.43 7.02 0.19
C ARG A 114 8.92 6.88 -0.10
N PRO A 115 8.40 7.57 -1.13
CA PRO A 115 6.99 7.47 -1.48
C PRO A 115 6.64 6.04 -1.85
N ALA A 116 5.56 5.52 -1.26
CA ALA A 116 4.92 4.30 -1.71
C ALA A 116 3.82 4.65 -2.72
N TYR A 117 3.59 3.76 -3.68
CA TYR A 117 2.52 3.93 -4.67
C TYR A 117 1.50 2.81 -4.54
N ARG A 118 0.23 3.19 -4.69
CA ARG A 118 -0.90 2.26 -4.79
C ARG A 118 -1.65 2.54 -6.08
N LEU A 119 -1.85 1.50 -6.89
CA LEU A 119 -2.69 1.60 -8.08
C LEU A 119 -4.15 1.57 -7.66
N VAL A 120 -4.89 2.63 -7.99
CA VAL A 120 -6.31 2.80 -7.64
C VAL A 120 -7.22 2.57 -8.84
N ASP A 121 -6.74 2.89 -10.04
CA ASP A 121 -7.46 2.65 -11.27
C ASP A 121 -6.49 2.49 -12.44
N VAL A 122 -6.88 1.74 -13.46
CA VAL A 122 -6.12 1.59 -14.69
C VAL A 122 -7.05 1.33 -15.87
N ARG A 123 -6.81 2.05 -16.96
CA ARG A 123 -7.62 1.93 -18.19
C ARG A 123 -6.72 2.02 -19.43
N PRO A 124 -7.12 1.41 -20.56
CA PRO A 124 -6.45 1.60 -21.84
C PRO A 124 -6.33 3.07 -22.23
N LEU A 125 -5.17 3.46 -22.79
CA LEU A 125 -5.01 4.76 -23.40
C LEU A 125 -5.94 4.87 -24.63
N GLY A 126 -6.92 5.76 -24.58
CA GLY A 126 -7.91 5.95 -25.65
C GLY A 126 -9.35 5.56 -25.27
N GLN A 127 -9.56 4.98 -24.08
CA GLN A 127 -10.88 4.89 -23.48
C GLN A 127 -11.26 6.27 -22.90
N LEU A 128 -11.64 7.20 -23.78
CA LEU A 128 -12.24 8.48 -23.41
C LEU A 128 -13.54 8.20 -22.64
N GLU A 129 -13.72 8.89 -21.51
CA GLU A 129 -14.98 8.87 -20.76
C GLU A 129 -16.11 9.37 -21.68
N LEU A 130 -17.11 8.52 -21.90
CA LEU A 130 -18.41 8.89 -22.44
C LEU A 130 -19.27 9.48 -21.33
#